data_AF-A0AAV1LJI8-F1
#
_entry.id   AF-A0AAV1LJI8-F1
#
_cell.length_a   1.000
_cell.length_b   1.000
_cell.length_c   1.000
_cell.angle_alpha   90.00
_cell.angle_beta   90.00
_cell.angle_gamma   90.00
#
_symmetry.space_group_name_H-M   'P 1'
#
loop_
_entity.id
_entity.type
_entity.pdbx_description
1 polymer ?
#
loop_
_entity_poly.entity_id
_entity_poly.type
_entity_poly.pdbx_seq_one_letter_code
_entity_poly.pdbx_strand_id
1 'polypeptide(L)'
;MLKHLGCNFEEGKMKFEDPVTKYPIMALLDPSHMVKLIRNAFQVYQVFVDENGKKIKWSYLEELNKLQEKEKFHLANKLRYRHIHYHNQKMKVKLATQLFSLSVCDAIDFCREELNLPIFRESLPTTVFLNTINNFFDILNSKSMSQHGYKKPINENNAKEILEYIDKVAGYISNLKCDNGPLLIESQRKVGFKGFIGCAVAVRHFYETLVQTGELVFFPFYKTSQDHLELLFGNIRSHGGSNNNPTARQFKAAYKKLLVHIELKDFGSGNCNALEQLSILTCSAVDRINLTTPSTEKACDDESDNEFQEEMLDHYYLTDFSMQVIGNFFHTSFFKF
;
A
#
# COMPACT_ATOMS: atom_id res chain seq x y z
N MET A 1 10.81 20.13 -9.46
CA MET A 1 11.59 19.12 -10.21
C MET A 1 10.86 18.65 -11.46
N LEU A 2 9.75 17.89 -11.36
CA LEU A 2 9.05 17.31 -12.54
C LEU A 2 8.76 18.32 -13.66
N LYS A 3 8.24 19.52 -13.34
CA LYS A 3 8.03 20.59 -14.33
C LYS A 3 9.29 20.99 -15.10
N HIS A 4 10.45 21.02 -14.42
CA HIS A 4 11.73 21.35 -15.05
C HIS A 4 12.27 20.22 -15.93
N LEU A 5 11.85 18.98 -15.68
CA LEU A 5 12.16 17.83 -16.53
C LEU A 5 11.21 17.74 -17.74
N GLY A 6 10.28 18.68 -17.91
CA GLY A 6 9.30 18.66 -18.99
C GLY A 6 8.09 17.75 -18.74
N CYS A 7 7.97 17.19 -17.53
CA CYS A 7 6.79 16.47 -17.09
C CYS A 7 5.71 17.46 -16.62
N ASN A 8 4.50 17.29 -17.11
CA ASN A 8 3.32 18.03 -16.67
C ASN A 8 2.28 17.09 -16.07
N PHE A 9 2.12 17.19 -14.76
CA PHE A 9 1.16 16.42 -13.99
C PHE A 9 -0.30 16.76 -14.31
N GLU A 10 -0.57 18.01 -14.70
CA GLU A 10 -1.92 18.45 -15.04
C GLU A 10 -2.38 17.88 -16.39
N GLU A 11 -1.43 17.65 -17.31
CA GLU A 11 -1.67 17.13 -18.66
C GLU A 11 -1.39 15.62 -18.78
N GLY A 12 -1.09 14.93 -17.66
CA GLY A 12 -0.72 13.50 -17.67
C GLY A 12 0.61 13.20 -18.37
N LYS A 13 1.39 14.22 -18.73
CA LYS A 13 2.71 14.09 -19.35
C LYS A 13 3.74 13.72 -18.27
N MET A 14 3.88 12.43 -18.01
CA MET A 14 4.81 11.91 -16.99
C MET A 14 6.10 11.34 -17.58
N LYS A 15 6.39 11.61 -18.86
CA LYS A 15 7.59 11.12 -19.57
C LYS A 15 8.51 12.27 -19.94
N PHE A 16 9.80 12.03 -19.87
CA PHE A 16 10.86 12.90 -20.39
C PHE A 16 11.98 12.06 -21.02
N GLU A 17 12.86 12.66 -21.80
CA GLU A 17 13.96 11.93 -22.43
C GLU A 17 15.19 11.89 -21.53
N ASP A 18 15.87 10.75 -21.51
CA ASP A 18 17.22 10.66 -20.96
C ASP A 18 18.16 11.60 -21.72
N PRO A 19 18.97 12.43 -21.01
CA PRO A 19 19.80 13.43 -21.67
C PRO A 19 20.84 12.84 -22.62
N VAL A 20 21.28 11.59 -22.39
CA VAL A 20 22.36 10.94 -23.14
C VAL A 20 21.80 9.98 -24.18
N THR A 21 21.02 9.00 -23.74
CA THR A 21 20.54 7.87 -24.55
C THR A 21 19.27 8.18 -25.34
N LYS A 22 18.55 9.26 -24.99
CA LYS A 22 17.25 9.63 -25.54
C LYS A 22 16.13 8.61 -25.29
N TYR A 23 16.38 7.58 -24.48
CA TYR A 23 15.32 6.67 -24.06
C TYR A 23 14.29 7.41 -23.19
N PRO A 24 12.99 7.05 -23.32
CA PRO A 24 11.96 7.65 -22.50
C PRO A 24 12.12 7.22 -21.04
N ILE A 25 12.16 8.19 -20.13
CA ILE A 25 12.13 8.00 -18.68
C ILE A 25 10.74 8.35 -18.18
N MET A 26 10.12 7.40 -17.48
CA MET A 26 8.83 7.59 -16.83
C MET A 26 9.03 8.11 -15.41
N ALA A 27 8.44 9.26 -15.10
CA ALA A 27 8.34 9.77 -13.75
C ALA A 27 7.14 9.12 -13.05
N LEU A 28 7.40 8.42 -11.95
CA LEU A 28 6.37 7.77 -11.14
C LEU A 28 6.24 8.49 -9.80
N LEU A 29 5.00 8.68 -9.34
CA LEU A 29 4.73 9.07 -7.96
C LEU A 29 4.54 7.79 -7.13
N ASP A 30 5.16 7.77 -5.95
CA ASP A 30 5.12 6.58 -5.11
C ASP A 30 3.68 6.17 -4.74
N PRO A 31 3.25 4.94 -5.11
CA PRO A 31 1.89 4.45 -4.86
C PRO A 31 1.51 4.45 -3.38
N SER A 32 2.46 4.08 -2.50
CA SER A 32 2.26 4.04 -1.04
C SER A 32 1.92 5.42 -0.48
N HIS A 33 2.58 6.47 -0.99
CA HIS A 33 2.23 7.85 -0.70
C HIS A 33 0.89 8.28 -1.29
N MET A 34 0.55 7.87 -2.51
CA MET A 34 -0.73 8.25 -3.15
C MET A 34 -1.93 7.68 -2.39
N VAL A 35 -1.89 6.42 -1.95
CA VAL A 35 -2.95 5.82 -1.11
C VAL A 35 -3.15 6.60 0.18
N LYS A 36 -2.06 7.05 0.84
CA LYS A 36 -2.16 7.91 2.03
C LYS A 36 -2.88 9.22 1.74
N LEU A 37 -2.58 9.86 0.61
CA LEU A 37 -3.22 11.11 0.22
C LEU A 37 -4.71 10.93 -0.08
N ILE A 38 -5.09 9.84 -0.75
CA ILE A 38 -6.49 9.51 -1.02
C ILE A 38 -7.25 9.25 0.29
N ARG A 39 -6.68 8.46 1.22
CA ARG A 39 -7.26 8.26 2.57
C ARG A 39 -7.46 9.57 3.32
N ASN A 40 -6.46 10.47 3.26
CA ASN A 40 -6.54 11.79 3.89
C ASN A 40 -7.62 12.67 3.24
N ALA A 41 -7.75 12.63 1.92
CA ALA A 41 -8.80 13.35 1.22
C ALA A 41 -10.18 12.81 1.56
N PHE A 42 -10.33 11.48 1.63
CA PHE A 42 -11.61 10.84 1.92
C PHE A 42 -12.12 11.19 3.32
N GLN A 43 -11.24 11.16 4.33
CA GLN A 43 -11.60 11.57 5.67
C GLN A 43 -11.89 13.08 5.77
N VAL A 44 -11.20 13.94 5.02
CA VAL A 44 -11.45 15.39 5.12
C VAL A 44 -12.74 15.80 4.42
N TYR A 45 -13.00 15.25 3.24
CA TYR A 45 -14.18 15.60 2.47
C TYR A 45 -15.43 14.84 2.91
N GLN A 46 -15.27 13.71 3.63
CA GLN A 46 -16.32 12.84 4.17
C GLN A 46 -17.21 12.16 3.12
N VAL A 47 -17.54 12.84 2.04
CA VAL A 47 -18.39 12.35 0.96
C VAL A 47 -17.75 12.65 -0.39
N PHE A 48 -17.59 11.60 -1.20
CA PHE A 48 -17.37 11.71 -2.63
C PHE A 48 -18.64 11.37 -3.38
N VAL A 49 -18.71 11.78 -4.64
CA VAL A 49 -19.80 11.46 -5.56
C VAL A 49 -19.20 10.80 -6.80
N ASP A 50 -19.72 9.64 -7.17
CA ASP A 50 -19.30 8.95 -8.39
C ASP A 50 -19.92 9.56 -9.66
N GLU A 51 -19.56 9.01 -10.83
CA GLU A 51 -20.07 9.46 -12.12
C GLU A 51 -21.59 9.32 -12.28
N ASN A 52 -22.21 8.42 -11.50
CA ASN A 52 -23.65 8.16 -11.50
C ASN A 52 -24.40 8.99 -10.43
N GLY A 53 -23.72 9.91 -9.76
CA GLY A 53 -24.30 10.73 -8.70
C GLY A 53 -24.50 9.99 -7.36
N LYS A 54 -23.94 8.79 -7.21
CA LYS A 54 -24.03 8.00 -5.98
C LYS A 54 -22.99 8.46 -4.97
N LYS A 55 -23.37 8.46 -3.68
CA LYS A 55 -22.54 8.98 -2.58
C LYS A 55 -21.64 7.88 -2.00
N ILE A 56 -20.35 8.17 -1.95
CA ILE A 56 -19.30 7.37 -1.30
C ILE A 56 -19.01 8.04 0.05
N LYS A 57 -19.24 7.37 1.17
CA LYS A 57 -19.24 8.02 2.49
C LYS A 57 -18.21 7.41 3.42
N TRP A 58 -17.40 8.27 4.04
CA TRP A 58 -16.45 7.90 5.09
C TRP A 58 -17.15 7.30 6.31
N SER A 59 -18.37 7.77 6.61
CA SER A 59 -19.16 7.33 7.76
C SER A 59 -19.36 5.82 7.82
N TYR A 60 -19.41 5.09 6.69
CA TYR A 60 -19.55 3.62 6.72
C TYR A 60 -18.35 2.92 7.35
N LEU A 61 -17.14 3.49 7.23
CA LEU A 61 -15.95 2.97 7.92
C LEU A 61 -16.04 3.22 9.44
N GLU A 62 -16.57 4.37 9.83
CA GLU A 62 -16.78 4.71 11.24
C GLU A 62 -17.85 3.82 11.87
N GLU A 63 -18.98 3.62 11.19
CA GLU A 63 -20.06 2.74 11.64
C GLU A 63 -19.61 1.28 11.70
N LEU A 64 -18.81 0.80 10.74
CA LEU A 64 -18.23 -0.53 10.82
C LEU A 64 -17.30 -0.65 12.04
N ASN A 65 -16.45 0.34 12.30
CA ASN A 65 -15.58 0.31 13.47
C ASN A 65 -16.38 0.31 14.78
N LYS A 66 -17.40 1.17 14.89
CA LYS A 66 -18.29 1.24 16.07
C LYS A 66 -19.02 -0.08 16.30
N LEU A 67 -19.55 -0.70 15.24
CA LEU A 67 -20.23 -2.00 15.33
C LEU A 67 -19.28 -3.06 15.89
N GLN A 68 -18.07 -3.17 15.34
CA GLN A 68 -17.10 -4.16 15.80
C GLN A 68 -16.62 -3.92 17.24
N GLU A 69 -16.45 -2.65 17.64
CA GLU A 69 -16.08 -2.31 19.03
C GLU A 69 -17.21 -2.61 20.01
N LYS A 70 -18.46 -2.31 19.62
CA LYS A 70 -19.65 -2.58 20.44
C LYS A 70 -19.85 -4.07 20.66
N GLU A 71 -19.75 -4.86 19.59
CA GLU A 71 -19.96 -6.31 19.64
C GLU A 71 -18.73 -7.08 20.14
N LYS A 72 -17.60 -6.40 20.35
CA LYS A 72 -16.27 -6.99 20.67
C LYS A 72 -15.87 -8.10 19.70
N PHE A 73 -16.38 -8.05 18.47
CA PHE A 73 -16.21 -9.06 17.44
C PHE A 73 -15.83 -8.40 16.11
N HIS A 74 -14.79 -8.91 15.46
CA HIS A 74 -14.30 -8.39 14.18
C HIS A 74 -14.73 -9.29 13.02
N LEU A 75 -15.28 -8.67 11.98
CA LEU A 75 -15.70 -9.35 10.74
C LEU A 75 -14.49 -9.63 9.83
N ALA A 76 -13.54 -10.43 10.33
CA ALA A 76 -12.34 -10.91 9.62
C ALA A 76 -11.46 -9.82 8.95
N ASN A 77 -11.54 -8.58 9.40
CA ASN A 77 -10.76 -7.45 8.87
C ASN A 77 -9.88 -6.79 9.94
N LYS A 78 -8.93 -5.97 9.48
CA LYS A 78 -7.93 -5.29 10.34
C LYS A 78 -8.33 -3.87 10.72
N LEU A 79 -9.52 -3.40 10.34
CA LEU A 79 -10.00 -2.06 10.70
C LEU A 79 -10.19 -1.97 12.22
N ARG A 80 -9.67 -0.89 12.80
CA ARG A 80 -9.63 -0.61 14.26
C ARG A 80 -9.72 0.89 14.48
N TYR A 81 -10.01 1.34 15.70
CA TYR A 81 -9.99 2.74 16.12
C TYR A 81 -8.87 3.59 15.49
N ARG A 82 -7.62 3.08 15.52
CA ARG A 82 -6.43 3.77 14.96
C ARG A 82 -6.49 4.05 13.45
N HIS A 83 -7.33 3.35 12.70
CA HIS A 83 -7.54 3.56 11.27
C HIS A 83 -8.47 4.73 10.99
N ILE A 84 -9.43 4.99 11.89
CA ILE A 84 -10.35 6.11 11.83
C ILE A 84 -9.69 7.36 12.42
N HIS A 85 -9.09 7.22 13.62
CA HIS A 85 -8.42 8.30 14.35
C HIS A 85 -6.91 8.30 14.11
N TYR A 86 -6.51 8.29 12.84
CA TYR A 86 -5.11 8.10 12.42
C TYR A 86 -4.23 9.37 12.49
N HIS A 87 -4.72 10.50 13.02
CA HIS A 87 -4.04 11.81 12.95
C HIS A 87 -2.58 11.79 13.42
N ASN A 88 -2.29 11.13 14.54
CA ASN A 88 -0.94 10.97 15.09
C ASN A 88 -0.08 9.94 14.32
N GLN A 89 -0.71 9.17 13.42
CA GLN A 89 -0.09 8.11 12.64
C GLN A 89 -0.35 8.29 11.13
N LYS A 90 -0.55 9.55 10.70
CA LYS A 90 -0.91 9.92 9.32
C LYS A 90 0.07 9.41 8.27
N MET A 91 1.34 9.28 8.66
CA MET A 91 2.41 8.79 7.78
C MET A 91 2.41 7.27 7.62
N LYS A 92 1.75 6.50 8.49
CA LYS A 92 1.73 5.03 8.43
C LYS A 92 0.90 4.57 7.24
N VAL A 93 1.59 4.07 6.21
CA VAL A 93 0.99 3.49 4.98
C VAL A 93 0.12 2.29 5.34
N LYS A 94 0.58 1.43 6.26
CA LYS A 94 -0.15 0.24 6.74
C LYS A 94 -1.59 0.54 7.15
N LEU A 95 -1.83 1.66 7.84
CA LEU A 95 -3.19 2.06 8.22
C LEU A 95 -4.05 2.50 7.02
N ALA A 96 -3.43 3.10 6.00
CA ALA A 96 -4.16 3.49 4.80
C ALA A 96 -4.55 2.25 3.98
N THR A 97 -3.61 1.33 3.76
CA THR A 97 -3.83 0.14 2.93
C THR A 97 -4.80 -0.84 3.59
N GLN A 98 -4.74 -1.00 4.92
CA GLN A 98 -5.71 -1.82 5.66
C GLN A 98 -7.13 -1.24 5.60
N LEU A 99 -7.27 0.09 5.58
CA LEU A 99 -8.57 0.75 5.46
C LEU A 99 -9.23 0.49 4.10
N PHE A 100 -8.46 0.47 3.02
CA PHE A 100 -8.97 0.17 1.68
C PHE A 100 -9.13 -1.33 1.38
N SER A 101 -8.70 -2.22 2.27
CA SER A 101 -8.59 -3.64 1.95
C SER A 101 -9.91 -4.32 1.58
N LEU A 102 -9.81 -5.40 0.78
CA LEU A 102 -10.97 -6.22 0.40
C LEU A 102 -11.78 -6.71 1.59
N SER A 103 -11.14 -7.15 2.67
CA SER A 103 -11.87 -7.63 3.85
C SER A 103 -12.67 -6.55 4.57
N VAL A 104 -12.32 -5.27 4.41
CA VAL A 104 -13.17 -4.16 4.87
C VAL A 104 -14.39 -3.99 3.95
N CYS A 105 -14.21 -4.18 2.64
CA CYS A 105 -15.32 -4.19 1.69
C CYS A 105 -16.29 -5.33 2.01
N ASP A 106 -15.78 -6.55 2.14
CA ASP A 106 -16.56 -7.75 2.45
C ASP A 106 -17.32 -7.60 3.77
N ALA A 107 -16.71 -6.98 4.78
CA ALA A 107 -17.38 -6.72 6.06
C ALA A 107 -18.55 -5.72 5.93
N ILE A 108 -18.38 -4.66 5.14
CA ILE A 108 -19.46 -3.69 4.86
C ILE A 108 -20.57 -4.35 4.03
N ASP A 109 -20.20 -5.15 3.03
CA ASP A 109 -21.12 -5.87 2.16
C ASP A 109 -21.91 -6.91 2.97
N PHE A 110 -21.26 -7.66 3.86
CA PHE A 110 -21.90 -8.58 4.81
C PHE A 110 -22.91 -7.86 5.73
N CYS A 111 -22.55 -6.69 6.26
CA CYS A 111 -23.47 -5.87 7.04
C CYS A 111 -24.71 -5.41 6.24
N ARG A 112 -24.54 -5.17 4.94
CA ARG A 112 -25.61 -4.72 4.04
C ARG A 112 -26.52 -5.87 3.60
N GLU A 113 -25.94 -7.00 3.19
CA GLU A 113 -26.62 -8.07 2.46
C GLU A 113 -27.10 -9.19 3.37
N GLU A 114 -26.24 -9.64 4.30
CA GLU A 114 -26.54 -10.78 5.18
C GLU A 114 -27.26 -10.32 6.44
N LEU A 115 -26.72 -9.28 7.09
CA LEU A 115 -27.30 -8.75 8.34
C LEU A 115 -28.41 -7.73 8.11
N ASN A 116 -28.57 -7.25 6.87
CA ASN A 116 -29.62 -6.30 6.47
C ASN A 116 -29.69 -5.04 7.36
N LEU A 117 -28.54 -4.54 7.82
CA LEU A 117 -28.48 -3.40 8.73
C LEU A 117 -28.86 -2.11 8.00
N PRO A 118 -29.87 -1.35 8.45
CA PRO A 118 -30.37 -0.16 7.75
C PRO A 118 -29.29 0.90 7.49
N ILE A 119 -28.33 1.01 8.40
CA ILE A 119 -27.21 1.95 8.30
C ILE A 119 -26.40 1.69 7.02
N PHE A 120 -26.20 0.44 6.62
CA PHE A 120 -25.32 0.06 5.50
C PHE A 120 -26.06 -0.11 4.16
N ARG A 121 -27.37 0.15 4.09
CA ARG A 121 -28.20 -0.09 2.89
C ARG A 121 -27.65 0.54 1.62
N GLU A 122 -27.16 1.78 1.73
CA GLU A 122 -26.63 2.57 0.61
C GLU A 122 -25.09 2.56 0.54
N SER A 123 -24.44 1.53 1.12
CA SER A 123 -22.98 1.46 1.22
C SER A 123 -22.27 0.96 -0.04
N LEU A 124 -22.99 0.39 -1.01
CA LEU A 124 -22.43 -0.23 -2.23
C LEU A 124 -21.46 0.69 -3.00
N PRO A 125 -21.75 1.99 -3.24
CA PRO A 125 -20.79 2.87 -3.91
C PRO A 125 -19.47 3.00 -3.13
N THR A 126 -19.54 2.93 -1.80
CA THR A 126 -18.36 3.02 -0.94
C THR A 126 -17.51 1.76 -1.04
N THR A 127 -18.10 0.57 -1.02
CA THR A 127 -17.32 -0.68 -1.15
C THR A 127 -16.72 -0.82 -2.55
N VAL A 128 -17.42 -0.38 -3.61
CA VAL A 128 -16.87 -0.27 -4.96
C VAL A 128 -15.64 0.65 -4.99
N PHE A 129 -15.72 1.83 -4.35
CA PHE A 129 -14.58 2.75 -4.27
C PHE A 129 -13.40 2.12 -3.51
N LEU A 130 -13.63 1.55 -2.33
CA LEU A 130 -12.57 0.92 -1.52
C LEU A 130 -11.88 -0.22 -2.29
N ASN A 131 -12.66 -1.12 -2.88
CA ASN A 131 -12.19 -2.24 -3.69
C ASN A 131 -11.36 -1.75 -4.90
N THR A 132 -11.83 -0.69 -5.56
CA THR A 132 -11.12 -0.08 -6.70
C THR A 132 -9.73 0.43 -6.32
N ILE A 133 -9.63 1.14 -5.18
CA ILE A 133 -8.35 1.62 -4.66
C ILE A 133 -7.46 0.45 -4.22
N ASN A 134 -8.01 -0.60 -3.58
CA ASN A 134 -7.26 -1.78 -3.18
C ASN A 134 -6.60 -2.48 -4.37
N ASN A 135 -7.40 -2.88 -5.36
CA ASN A 135 -6.93 -3.70 -6.46
C ASN A 135 -5.90 -2.96 -7.30
N PHE A 136 -6.11 -1.66 -7.51
CA PHE A 136 -5.13 -0.86 -8.23
C PHE A 136 -3.82 -0.70 -7.42
N PHE A 137 -3.91 -0.52 -6.10
CA PHE A 137 -2.71 -0.53 -5.27
C PHE A 137 -2.01 -1.89 -5.25
N ASP A 138 -2.74 -3.00 -5.27
CA ASP A 138 -2.19 -4.36 -5.34
C ASP A 138 -1.39 -4.59 -6.65
N ILE A 139 -1.87 -4.07 -7.79
CA ILE A 139 -1.12 -4.07 -9.07
C ILE A 139 0.21 -3.32 -8.90
N LEU A 140 0.14 -2.11 -8.34
CA LEU A 140 1.30 -1.23 -8.14
C LEU A 140 2.26 -1.73 -7.05
N ASN A 141 1.84 -2.70 -6.24
CA ASN A 141 2.61 -3.30 -5.16
C ASN A 141 2.91 -4.80 -5.39
N SER A 142 2.84 -5.23 -6.66
CA SER A 142 3.16 -6.60 -7.08
C SER A 142 4.66 -6.91 -6.91
N LYS A 143 4.96 -8.10 -6.39
CA LYS A 143 6.33 -8.51 -5.99
C LYS A 143 6.83 -9.74 -6.73
N SER A 144 6.02 -10.80 -6.78
CA SER A 144 6.47 -12.10 -7.29
C SER A 144 5.39 -12.86 -8.06
N MET A 145 5.83 -13.71 -8.99
CA MET A 145 4.95 -14.54 -9.83
C MET A 145 4.16 -15.61 -9.05
N SER A 146 4.53 -15.87 -7.79
CA SER A 146 3.78 -16.73 -6.87
C SER A 146 2.51 -16.08 -6.31
N GLN A 147 2.34 -14.77 -6.48
CA GLN A 147 1.13 -14.07 -6.04
C GLN A 147 -0.05 -14.32 -7.01
N HIS A 148 -1.27 -14.12 -6.51
CA HIS A 148 -2.50 -14.35 -7.26
C HIS A 148 -3.29 -13.05 -7.50
N GLY A 149 -4.17 -13.08 -8.50
CA GLY A 149 -5.01 -11.95 -8.88
C GLY A 149 -4.20 -10.69 -9.18
N TYR A 150 -4.70 -9.54 -8.74
CA TYR A 150 -4.06 -8.23 -8.94
C TYR A 150 -2.70 -8.05 -8.25
N LYS A 151 -2.32 -8.92 -7.30
CA LYS A 151 -1.00 -8.91 -6.68
C LYS A 151 0.07 -9.58 -7.56
N LYS A 152 -0.35 -10.34 -8.57
CA LYS A 152 0.58 -10.98 -9.51
C LYS A 152 1.16 -9.91 -10.46
N PRO A 153 2.49 -9.85 -10.64
CA PRO A 153 3.11 -8.95 -11.60
C PRO A 153 2.51 -9.07 -13.01
N ILE A 154 2.48 -7.95 -13.74
CA ILE A 154 2.01 -7.93 -15.12
C ILE A 154 2.95 -8.76 -16.00
N ASN A 155 2.37 -9.61 -16.83
CA ASN A 155 3.01 -10.52 -17.77
C ASN A 155 2.08 -10.74 -18.97
N GLU A 156 2.57 -11.41 -20.02
CA GLU A 156 1.78 -11.62 -21.24
C GLU A 156 0.42 -12.28 -21.02
N ASN A 157 0.27 -13.15 -20.01
CA ASN A 157 -0.97 -13.88 -19.79
C ASN A 157 -2.07 -13.02 -19.12
N ASN A 158 -1.70 -12.04 -18.30
CA ASN A 158 -2.65 -11.20 -17.55
C ASN A 158 -2.67 -9.74 -18.01
N ALA A 159 -1.82 -9.35 -18.97
CA ALA A 159 -1.69 -7.97 -19.41
C ALA A 159 -3.00 -7.39 -19.90
N LYS A 160 -3.77 -8.12 -20.72
CA LYS A 160 -5.05 -7.63 -21.24
C LYS A 160 -6.02 -7.23 -20.12
N GLU A 161 -6.21 -8.13 -19.15
CA GLU A 161 -7.10 -7.90 -18.01
C GLU A 161 -6.61 -6.71 -17.16
N ILE A 162 -5.31 -6.64 -16.88
CA ILE A 162 -4.72 -5.55 -16.09
C ILE A 162 -4.86 -4.20 -16.82
N LEU A 163 -4.57 -4.15 -18.13
CA LEU A 163 -4.63 -2.92 -18.92
C LEU A 163 -6.07 -2.39 -19.05
N GLU A 164 -7.04 -3.27 -19.30
CA GLU A 164 -8.46 -2.91 -19.29
C GLU A 164 -8.91 -2.41 -17.91
N TYR A 165 -8.42 -3.06 -16.84
CA TYR A 165 -8.73 -2.65 -15.48
C TYR A 165 -8.15 -1.29 -15.12
N ILE A 166 -6.87 -1.01 -15.41
CA ILE A 166 -6.26 0.30 -15.08
C ILE A 166 -6.91 1.45 -15.86
N ASP A 167 -7.37 1.22 -17.10
CA ASP A 167 -8.11 2.22 -17.87
C ASP A 167 -9.45 2.53 -17.21
N LYS A 168 -10.18 1.49 -16.78
CA LYS A 168 -11.43 1.64 -16.02
C LYS A 168 -11.19 2.41 -14.72
N VAL A 169 -10.13 2.08 -13.97
CA VAL A 169 -9.79 2.77 -12.72
C VAL A 169 -9.43 4.23 -12.99
N ALA A 170 -8.63 4.52 -14.01
CA ALA A 170 -8.26 5.88 -14.38
C ALA A 170 -9.49 6.72 -14.76
N GLY A 171 -10.41 6.16 -15.56
CA GLY A 171 -11.68 6.79 -15.89
C GLY A 171 -12.54 7.07 -14.66
N TYR A 172 -12.73 6.04 -13.81
CA TYR A 172 -13.50 6.16 -12.58
C TYR A 172 -12.94 7.24 -11.64
N ILE A 173 -11.63 7.23 -11.37
CA ILE A 173 -10.97 8.23 -10.51
C ILE A 173 -11.08 9.64 -11.09
N SER A 174 -11.01 9.78 -12.41
CA SER A 174 -11.12 11.09 -13.08
C SER A 174 -12.51 11.71 -12.94
N ASN A 175 -13.55 10.88 -12.83
CA ASN A 175 -14.94 11.33 -12.73
C ASN A 175 -15.45 11.54 -11.29
N LEU A 176 -14.67 11.18 -10.27
CA LEU A 176 -15.05 11.39 -8.87
C LEU A 176 -15.13 12.89 -8.53
N LYS A 177 -16.17 13.28 -7.80
CA LYS A 177 -16.43 14.66 -7.38
C LYS A 177 -16.48 14.81 -5.86
N CYS A 178 -16.18 16.02 -5.38
CA CYS A 178 -16.60 16.43 -4.03
C CYS A 178 -18.12 16.56 -3.97
N ASP A 179 -18.75 16.33 -2.82
CA ASP A 179 -20.18 16.62 -2.62
C ASP A 179 -20.45 18.11 -2.89
N ASN A 180 -21.26 18.41 -3.90
CA ASN A 180 -21.54 19.77 -4.41
C ASN A 180 -20.28 20.59 -4.81
N GLY A 181 -19.20 19.93 -5.23
CA GLY A 181 -17.94 20.59 -5.55
C GLY A 181 -17.33 20.17 -6.90
N PRO A 182 -16.09 20.61 -7.17
CA PRO A 182 -15.38 20.25 -8.39
C PRO A 182 -14.98 18.76 -8.38
N LEU A 183 -14.41 18.31 -9.50
CA LEU A 183 -13.79 16.99 -9.59
C LEU A 183 -12.66 16.86 -8.55
N LEU A 184 -12.46 15.67 -7.99
CA LEU A 184 -11.40 15.42 -7.00
C LEU A 184 -10.00 15.71 -7.58
N ILE A 185 -9.82 15.49 -8.88
CA ILE A 185 -8.60 15.82 -9.63
C ILE A 185 -8.34 17.34 -9.77
N GLU A 186 -9.33 18.18 -9.49
CA GLU A 186 -9.24 19.65 -9.47
C GLU A 186 -9.28 20.23 -8.06
N SER A 187 -9.62 19.39 -7.06
CA SER A 187 -9.68 19.80 -5.67
C SER A 187 -8.32 20.22 -5.08
N GLN A 188 -8.34 20.85 -3.91
CA GLN A 188 -7.13 21.16 -3.15
C GLN A 188 -6.30 19.91 -2.77
N ARG A 189 -6.93 18.73 -2.71
CA ARG A 189 -6.28 17.45 -2.40
C ARG A 189 -6.15 16.54 -3.63
N LYS A 190 -6.00 17.12 -4.82
CA LYS A 190 -5.91 16.42 -6.11
C LYS A 190 -4.71 15.48 -6.29
N VAL A 191 -3.62 15.69 -5.55
CA VAL A 191 -2.33 15.01 -5.81
C VAL A 191 -2.44 13.48 -5.73
N GLY A 192 -3.18 12.94 -4.75
CA GLY A 192 -3.36 11.48 -4.62
C GLY A 192 -4.05 10.86 -5.83
N PHE A 193 -5.13 11.49 -6.30
CA PHE A 193 -5.94 11.01 -7.44
C PHE A 193 -5.19 11.11 -8.77
N LYS A 194 -4.61 12.28 -9.05
CA LYS A 194 -3.79 12.47 -10.25
C LYS A 194 -2.54 11.61 -10.25
N GLY A 195 -1.95 11.33 -9.07
CA GLY A 195 -0.83 10.43 -8.96
C GLY A 195 -1.18 9.00 -9.32
N PHE A 196 -2.34 8.51 -8.86
CA PHE A 196 -2.87 7.21 -9.27
C PHE A 196 -3.14 7.14 -10.78
N ILE A 197 -3.71 8.18 -11.39
CA ILE A 197 -3.88 8.24 -12.85
C ILE A 197 -2.52 8.19 -13.56
N GLY A 198 -1.52 8.92 -13.07
CA GLY A 198 -0.14 8.86 -13.59
C GLY A 198 0.49 7.47 -13.45
N CYS A 199 0.22 6.76 -12.35
CA CYS A 199 0.66 5.38 -12.17
C CYS A 199 0.01 4.43 -13.20
N ALA A 200 -1.25 4.65 -13.59
CA ALA A 200 -1.90 3.84 -14.62
C ALA A 200 -1.18 3.99 -15.98
N VAL A 201 -0.84 5.23 -16.36
CA VAL A 201 -0.03 5.50 -17.56
C VAL A 201 1.34 4.82 -17.46
N ALA A 202 1.94 4.79 -16.28
CA ALA A 202 3.22 4.12 -16.06
C ALA A 202 3.09 2.60 -16.23
N VAL A 203 2.04 1.99 -15.68
CA VAL A 203 1.81 0.54 -15.81
C VAL A 203 1.77 0.12 -17.26
N ARG A 204 0.97 0.83 -18.07
CA ARG A 204 0.89 0.62 -19.51
C ARG A 204 2.25 0.76 -20.19
N HIS A 205 2.96 1.85 -19.90
CA HIS A 205 4.25 2.11 -20.53
C HIS A 205 5.28 1.02 -20.23
N PHE A 206 5.45 0.62 -18.97
CA PHE A 206 6.42 -0.41 -18.59
C PHE A 206 6.09 -1.78 -19.22
N TYR A 207 4.80 -2.11 -19.32
CA TYR A 207 4.39 -3.33 -20.03
C TYR A 207 4.77 -3.25 -21.52
N GLU A 208 4.36 -2.19 -22.21
CA GLU A 208 4.60 -2.03 -23.65
C GLU A 208 6.10 -1.98 -24.01
N THR A 209 6.93 -1.38 -23.15
CA THR A 209 8.37 -1.22 -23.44
C THR A 209 9.26 -2.34 -22.94
N LEU A 210 8.89 -3.04 -21.86
CA LEU A 210 9.75 -4.05 -21.24
C LEU A 210 9.20 -5.46 -21.36
N VAL A 211 7.89 -5.66 -21.24
CA VAL A 211 7.31 -7.00 -21.24
C VAL A 211 6.93 -7.42 -22.66
N GLN A 212 6.18 -6.57 -23.36
CA GLN A 212 5.71 -6.83 -24.72
C GLN A 212 6.84 -6.94 -25.75
N THR A 213 7.95 -6.22 -25.54
CA THR A 213 9.16 -6.30 -26.36
C THR A 213 9.98 -7.56 -26.11
N GLY A 214 9.69 -8.29 -25.03
CA GLY A 214 10.41 -9.50 -24.62
C GLY A 214 11.68 -9.23 -23.80
N GLU A 215 11.96 -7.99 -23.41
CA GLU A 215 13.10 -7.66 -22.54
C GLU A 215 12.95 -8.30 -21.14
N LEU A 216 11.72 -8.39 -20.64
CA LEU A 216 11.36 -8.99 -19.36
C LEU A 216 10.15 -9.93 -19.52
N VAL A 217 10.17 -11.05 -18.78
CA VAL A 217 9.02 -12.00 -18.75
C VAL A 217 7.82 -11.41 -18.00
N PHE A 218 8.09 -10.59 -16.98
CA PHE A 218 7.09 -9.91 -16.16
C PHE A 218 7.70 -8.66 -15.52
N PHE A 219 6.86 -7.74 -15.05
CA PHE A 219 7.33 -6.53 -14.36
C PHE A 219 6.70 -6.37 -12.95
N PRO A 220 7.50 -6.52 -11.87
CA PRO A 220 7.02 -6.32 -10.49
C PRO A 220 7.07 -4.84 -10.09
N PHE A 221 5.91 -4.20 -9.95
CA PHE A 221 5.86 -2.75 -9.67
C PHE A 221 6.41 -2.36 -8.31
N TYR A 222 6.49 -3.28 -7.34
CA TYR A 222 7.14 -3.00 -6.07
C TYR A 222 8.59 -2.51 -6.23
N LYS A 223 9.31 -2.91 -7.29
CA LYS A 223 10.67 -2.44 -7.58
C LYS A 223 10.75 -0.95 -7.94
N THR A 224 9.62 -0.33 -8.29
CA THR A 224 9.51 1.11 -8.55
C THR A 224 9.14 1.92 -7.30
N SER A 225 8.86 1.25 -6.17
CA SER A 225 8.46 1.89 -4.92
C SER A 225 9.62 2.63 -4.24
N GLN A 226 9.30 3.75 -3.59
CA GLN A 226 10.25 4.46 -2.73
C GLN A 226 10.51 3.71 -1.41
N ASP A 227 9.75 2.66 -1.10
CA ASP A 227 9.90 1.86 0.12
C ASP A 227 11.34 1.34 0.32
N HIS A 228 12.05 1.02 -0.78
CA HIS A 228 13.46 0.61 -0.72
C HIS A 228 14.38 1.70 -0.12
N LEU A 229 14.12 2.97 -0.42
CA LEU A 229 14.83 4.10 0.17
C LEU A 229 14.39 4.34 1.62
N GLU A 230 13.11 4.13 1.95
CA GLU A 230 12.64 4.22 3.34
C GLU A 230 13.29 3.15 4.24
N LEU A 231 13.46 1.93 3.73
CA LEU A 231 14.19 0.85 4.40
C LEU A 231 15.65 1.22 4.63
N LEU A 232 16.33 1.81 3.63
CA LEU A 232 17.68 2.32 3.79
C LEU A 232 17.76 3.37 4.91
N PHE A 233 16.82 4.32 4.95
CA PHE A 233 16.78 5.30 6.03
C PHE A 233 16.48 4.68 7.39
N GLY A 234 15.65 3.64 7.45
CA GLY A 234 15.43 2.83 8.66
C GLY A 234 16.73 2.22 9.17
N ASN A 235 17.50 1.58 8.29
CA ASN A 235 18.80 1.00 8.61
C ASN A 235 19.81 2.07 9.07
N ILE A 236 19.82 3.25 8.46
CA ILE A 236 20.71 4.33 8.90
C ILE A 236 20.32 4.82 10.30
N ARG A 237 19.02 4.95 10.61
CA ARG A 237 18.57 5.34 11.95
C ARG A 237 18.90 4.28 13.00
N SER A 238 18.76 3.00 12.69
CA SER A 238 19.06 1.92 13.65
C SER A 238 20.52 1.90 14.11
N HIS A 239 21.46 2.38 13.28
CA HIS A 239 22.85 2.57 13.69
C HIS A 239 23.04 3.63 14.79
N GLY A 240 22.09 4.55 14.95
CA GLY A 240 22.08 5.55 16.02
C GLY A 240 21.56 5.02 17.35
N GLY A 241 21.10 3.76 17.43
CA GLY A 241 20.45 3.20 18.61
C GLY A 241 19.21 4.01 18.97
N SER A 242 19.17 4.59 20.17
CA SER A 242 18.07 5.46 20.61
C SER A 242 18.05 6.83 19.91
N ASN A 243 19.08 7.19 19.13
CA ASN A 243 19.10 8.44 18.37
C ASN A 243 18.43 8.29 17.00
N ASN A 244 17.12 8.58 16.96
CA ASN A 244 16.31 8.53 15.74
C ASN A 244 16.55 9.71 14.76
N ASN A 245 17.33 10.73 15.15
CA ASN A 245 17.59 11.91 14.34
C ASN A 245 19.11 12.16 14.20
N PRO A 246 19.80 11.38 13.33
CA PRO A 246 21.24 11.51 13.16
C PRO A 246 21.63 12.86 12.54
N THR A 247 22.72 13.45 13.03
CA THR A 247 23.37 14.58 12.38
C THR A 247 23.95 14.19 11.02
N ALA A 248 24.22 15.16 10.14
CA ALA A 248 24.84 14.89 8.82
C ALA A 248 26.16 14.08 8.93
N ARG A 249 26.95 14.30 9.98
CA ARG A 249 28.19 13.53 10.25
C ARG A 249 27.89 12.08 10.61
N GLN A 250 26.88 11.86 11.47
CA GLN A 250 26.43 10.50 11.85
C GLN A 250 25.82 9.77 10.66
N PHE A 251 24.99 10.44 9.86
CA PHE A 251 24.46 9.90 8.61
C PHE A 251 25.60 9.45 7.68
N LYS A 252 26.59 10.32 7.43
CA LYS A 252 27.74 9.98 6.57
C LYS A 252 28.51 8.78 7.10
N ALA A 253 28.74 8.70 8.41
CA ALA A 253 29.44 7.57 9.02
C ALA A 253 28.65 6.25 8.90
N ALA A 254 27.35 6.28 9.22
CA ALA A 254 26.46 5.11 9.09
C ALA A 254 26.33 4.65 7.64
N TYR A 255 26.16 5.59 6.70
CA TYR A 255 26.11 5.30 5.27
C TYR A 255 27.39 4.64 4.76
N LYS A 256 28.57 5.18 5.11
CA LYS A 256 29.86 4.55 4.79
C LYS A 256 29.97 3.13 5.35
N LYS A 257 29.55 2.93 6.60
CA LYS A 257 29.58 1.61 7.23
C LYS A 257 28.68 0.60 6.51
N LEU A 258 27.48 1.03 6.11
CA LEU A 258 26.55 0.20 5.34
C LEU A 258 27.15 -0.21 3.99
N LEU A 259 27.78 0.72 3.25
CA LEU A 259 28.44 0.42 1.99
C LEU A 259 29.53 -0.66 2.16
N VAL A 260 30.44 -0.47 3.12
CA VAL A 260 31.53 -1.43 3.37
C VAL A 260 30.99 -2.79 3.83
N HIS A 261 29.96 -2.81 4.69
CA HIS A 261 29.41 -4.07 5.18
C HIS A 261 28.70 -4.87 4.07
N ILE A 262 28.07 -4.19 3.11
CA ILE A 262 27.48 -4.84 1.93
C ILE A 262 28.58 -5.42 1.03
N GLU A 263 29.62 -4.64 0.74
CA GLU A 263 30.78 -5.11 -0.04
C GLU A 263 31.47 -6.34 0.58
N LEU A 264 31.49 -6.42 1.91
CA LEU A 264 32.05 -7.57 2.63
C LEU A 264 31.13 -8.79 2.65
N LYS A 265 29.80 -8.63 2.55
CA LYS A 265 28.84 -9.75 2.50
C LYS A 265 28.91 -10.55 1.19
N ASP A 266 29.39 -9.95 0.11
CA ASP A 266 29.66 -10.66 -1.15
C ASP A 266 30.92 -11.57 -1.08
N PHE A 267 31.68 -11.51 0.02
CA PHE A 267 32.70 -12.51 0.35
C PHE A 267 32.09 -13.55 1.30
N GLY A 268 31.54 -14.61 0.71
CA GLY A 268 30.74 -15.61 1.42
C GLY A 268 31.38 -16.17 2.69
N SER A 269 30.68 -15.98 3.83
CA SER A 269 30.65 -16.91 4.99
C SER A 269 29.71 -16.43 6.11
N GLY A 270 28.46 -16.05 5.80
CA GLY A 270 27.47 -15.70 6.82
C GLY A 270 26.30 -16.67 6.85
N ASN A 271 26.05 -17.34 7.99
CA ASN A 271 24.93 -18.26 8.24
C ASN A 271 23.54 -17.58 8.26
N CYS A 272 23.30 -16.54 7.46
CA CYS A 272 22.03 -15.82 7.40
C CYS A 272 21.50 -15.82 5.97
N ASN A 273 20.45 -16.59 5.73
CA ASN A 273 19.75 -16.62 4.44
C ASN A 273 19.07 -15.26 4.19
N ALA A 274 19.67 -14.42 3.35
CA ALA A 274 19.02 -13.22 2.84
C ALA A 274 17.93 -13.65 1.84
N LEU A 275 16.66 -13.38 2.16
CA LEU A 275 15.51 -13.77 1.32
C LEU A 275 15.43 -12.98 -0.01
N GLU A 276 16.09 -11.84 -0.13
CA GLU A 276 16.37 -11.18 -1.42
C GLU A 276 17.75 -10.52 -1.40
N GLN A 277 18.58 -10.82 -2.40
CA GLN A 277 19.87 -10.17 -2.63
C GLN A 277 19.60 -8.82 -3.31
N LEU A 278 19.49 -7.75 -2.53
CA LEU A 278 19.40 -6.39 -3.06
C LEU A 278 20.81 -5.90 -3.40
N SER A 279 21.16 -5.87 -4.69
CA SER A 279 22.35 -5.16 -5.15
C SER A 279 22.08 -3.65 -5.08
N ILE A 280 22.71 -2.97 -4.13
CA ILE A 280 22.75 -1.51 -4.11
C ILE A 280 23.97 -1.10 -4.94
N LEU A 281 23.76 -0.11 -5.83
CA LEU A 281 24.75 0.47 -6.75
C LEU A 281 26.16 0.48 -6.15
N THR A 282 27.03 -0.35 -6.73
CA THR A 282 28.44 -0.46 -6.42
C THR A 282 29.15 0.82 -6.84
N CYS A 283 29.63 1.59 -5.85
CA CYS A 283 30.65 2.60 -6.11
C CYS A 283 32.00 1.88 -6.08
N SER A 284 32.54 1.53 -7.24
CA SER A 284 33.90 1.01 -7.39
C SER A 284 34.92 2.12 -7.08
N ALA A 285 35.12 2.40 -5.80
CA ALA A 285 36.24 3.16 -5.30
C ALA A 285 37.00 2.28 -4.31
N VAL A 286 37.96 1.54 -4.87
CA VAL A 286 38.98 0.80 -4.12
C VAL A 286 39.69 1.78 -3.20
N ASP A 287 39.55 1.61 -1.89
CA ASP A 287 40.63 1.71 -0.92
C ASP A 287 40.16 1.11 0.42
N ARG A 288 40.69 -0.06 0.74
CA ARG A 288 40.39 -0.82 1.96
C ARG A 288 40.78 -0.01 3.19
N ILE A 289 39.81 0.32 4.05
CA ILE A 289 40.08 0.79 5.41
C ILE A 289 39.58 -0.28 6.38
N ASN A 290 40.50 -1.17 6.75
CA ASN A 290 40.31 -2.17 7.78
C ASN A 290 40.44 -1.56 9.19
N LEU A 291 39.88 -2.32 10.14
CA LEU A 291 40.15 -2.33 11.59
C LEU A 291 39.44 -1.27 12.44
N THR A 292 38.22 -1.60 12.88
CA THR A 292 37.84 -1.65 14.31
C THR A 292 36.39 -2.12 14.45
N THR A 293 36.19 -3.40 14.78
CA THR A 293 34.92 -3.93 15.29
C THR A 293 35.19 -4.61 16.63
N PRO A 294 34.52 -4.19 17.71
CA PRO A 294 34.10 -5.12 18.74
C PRO A 294 32.77 -5.74 18.30
N SER A 295 32.76 -7.06 18.13
CA SER A 295 31.56 -7.86 17.98
C SER A 295 30.69 -7.67 19.22
N THR A 296 29.45 -7.22 19.04
CA THR A 296 28.41 -7.34 20.07
C THR A 296 27.27 -8.09 19.42
N GLU A 297 27.18 -9.38 19.75
CA GLU A 297 25.97 -10.16 19.58
C GLU A 297 24.89 -9.52 20.46
N LYS A 298 23.91 -8.88 19.83
CA LYS A 298 22.63 -8.63 20.45
C LYS A 298 21.62 -9.53 19.77
N ALA A 299 21.04 -10.42 20.56
CA ALA A 299 19.82 -11.11 20.21
C ALA A 299 18.79 -10.06 19.73
N CYS A 300 18.23 -10.29 18.55
CA CYS A 300 17.01 -9.61 18.15
C CYS A 300 15.92 -10.15 19.07
N ASP A 301 15.47 -9.32 20.01
CA ASP A 301 14.14 -9.50 20.59
C ASP A 301 13.16 -9.29 19.44
N ASP A 302 12.67 -10.40 18.89
CA ASP A 302 11.39 -10.43 18.22
C ASP A 302 10.36 -9.98 19.25
N GLU A 303 9.83 -8.77 19.11
CA GLU A 303 8.51 -8.43 19.65
C GLU A 303 7.50 -9.32 18.90
N SER A 304 7.44 -10.57 19.33
CA SER A 304 6.26 -11.40 19.24
C SER A 304 5.25 -10.78 20.20
N ASP A 305 4.16 -10.28 19.65
CA ASP A 305 2.94 -10.00 20.41
C ASP A 305 2.41 -11.35 20.93
N ASN A 306 3.03 -11.88 21.98
CA ASN A 306 2.45 -12.93 22.82
C ASN A 306 1.43 -12.23 23.73
N GLU A 307 0.20 -12.11 23.24
CA GLU A 307 -0.96 -11.90 24.11
C GLU A 307 -1.08 -13.12 25.02
N PHE A 308 -0.74 -12.92 26.30
CA PHE A 308 -1.12 -13.82 27.37
C PHE A 308 -2.63 -14.03 27.34
N GLN A 309 -3.07 -15.25 27.03
CA GLN A 309 -4.41 -15.70 27.35
C GLN A 309 -4.51 -15.84 28.87
N GLU A 310 -5.20 -14.90 29.51
CA GLU A 310 -5.77 -15.13 30.82
C GLU A 310 -7.17 -15.71 30.61
N GLU A 311 -7.33 -17.00 30.91
CA GLU A 311 -8.62 -17.69 30.93
C GLU A 311 -9.51 -17.06 32.00
N MET A 312 -10.36 -16.13 31.56
CA MET A 312 -11.56 -15.72 32.29
C MET A 312 -12.75 -16.41 31.63
N LEU A 313 -13.18 -17.53 32.22
CA LEU A 313 -14.48 -18.17 31.97
C LEU A 313 -15.60 -17.26 32.51
N ASP A 314 -15.86 -16.16 31.81
CA ASP A 314 -17.07 -15.36 32.00
C ASP A 314 -18.12 -15.80 30.98
N HIS A 315 -19.34 -16.03 31.46
CA HIS A 315 -20.50 -16.38 30.63
C HIS A 315 -20.75 -15.30 29.57
N TYR A 316 -20.25 -15.51 28.35
CA TYR A 316 -20.58 -14.69 27.20
C TYR A 316 -22.05 -14.89 26.82
N TYR A 317 -22.88 -13.89 27.11
CA TYR A 317 -24.16 -13.74 26.42
C TYR A 317 -23.85 -13.33 24.98
N LEU A 318 -23.90 -14.30 24.06
CA LEU A 318 -23.82 -14.04 22.63
C LEU A 318 -24.97 -13.11 22.25
N THR A 319 -24.63 -11.97 21.62
CA THR A 319 -25.63 -11.06 21.09
C THR A 319 -26.33 -11.71 19.89
N ASP A 320 -27.57 -11.31 19.59
CA ASP A 320 -28.28 -11.77 18.38
C ASP A 320 -27.45 -11.54 17.12
N PHE A 321 -26.65 -10.46 17.11
CA PHE A 321 -25.68 -10.17 16.06
C PHE A 321 -24.59 -11.25 15.96
N SER A 322 -23.97 -11.63 17.08
CA SER A 322 -22.96 -12.68 17.12
C SER A 322 -23.54 -14.03 16.67
N MET A 323 -24.78 -14.33 17.07
CA MET A 323 -25.49 -15.54 16.65
C MET A 323 -25.77 -15.57 15.14
N GLN A 324 -26.14 -14.44 14.55
CA GLN A 324 -26.35 -14.33 13.09
C GLN A 324 -25.04 -14.52 12.31
N VAL A 325 -23.95 -13.90 12.76
CA VAL A 325 -22.63 -14.04 12.12
C VAL A 325 -22.16 -15.49 12.17
N ILE A 326 -22.26 -16.12 13.35
CA ILE A 326 -21.86 -17.52 13.56
C ILE A 326 -22.76 -18.46 12.75
N GLY A 327 -24.07 -18.24 12.76
CA GLY A 327 -25.04 -19.04 12.01
C GLY A 327 -24.79 -19.03 10.50
N ASN A 328 -24.49 -17.86 9.93
CA ASN A 328 -24.17 -17.73 8.52
C ASN A 328 -22.82 -18.39 8.17
N PHE A 329 -21.81 -18.28 9.03
CA PHE A 329 -20.51 -18.93 8.83
C PHE A 329 -20.64 -20.45 8.73
N PHE A 330 -21.45 -21.06 9.59
CA PHE A 330 -21.70 -22.50 9.59
C PHE A 330 -22.58 -22.95 8.41
N HIS A 331 -23.53 -22.11 7.95
CA HIS A 331 -24.35 -22.42 6.78
C HIS A 331 -23.56 -22.41 5.46
N THR A 332 -22.60 -21.50 5.28
CA THR A 332 -21.75 -21.45 4.07
C THR A 332 -20.66 -22.54 4.05
N SER A 333 -20.33 -23.14 5.19
CA SER A 333 -19.24 -24.14 5.29
C SER A 333 -19.70 -25.57 4.97
N PHE A 334 -21.01 -25.84 4.85
CA PHE A 334 -21.56 -27.18 4.59
C PHE A 334 -21.94 -27.45 3.11
N PHE A 335 -21.82 -26.47 2.22
CA PHE A 335 -22.03 -26.63 0.78
C PHE A 335 -20.83 -26.11 -0.01
N LYS A 336 -19.72 -26.85 0.04
CA LYS A 336 -18.65 -26.92 -0.98
C LYS A 336 -17.61 -27.94 -0.51
N PHE A 337 -17.94 -29.22 -0.70
CA PHE A 337 -16.96 -30.27 -0.96
C PHE A 337 -17.03 -30.62 -2.44
#